data_AF-A0A8D7AGJ4-F1
#
_entry.id   AF-A0A8D7AGJ4-F1
#
_cell.length_a   1.000
_cell.length_b   1.000
_cell.length_c   1.000
_cell.angle_alpha   90.00
_cell.angle_beta   90.00
_cell.angle_gamma   90.00
#
_symmetry.space_group_name_H-M   'P 1'
#
loop_
_entity.id
_entity.type
_entity.pdbx_description
1 polymer ?
#
loop_
_entity_poly.entity_id
_entity_poly.type
_entity_poly.pdbx_seq_one_letter_code
_entity_poly.pdbx_strand_id
1 'polypeptide(L)'
;ETESHHRAGRPLHHFTKATIPFSLFIITLIASSSSSISDSPFTTRSAMGQAFCCIQVDQSTVAMRETFGKFDHVLEPGCHFLPWCLGKQIAGYLSLRVQQLDVRCETKTKDNVFVTVVASIQYNAIADQASDAFYRLSNTKEQIQSYVFDVIRASVPKLNLDDVFEQKNDIARAVEDELGKVICLSTAVFYVFTISSAFCLCDQAMSSYGYKIVQTLIVDIEPDNHVKKAMNEINAGKYRMRVAANEKAEAEKILQIKRAEGEAESKYLSGLGIARQRQAIVDGLRDSVLAFSVNVPGTTAKDVMDMVLVTQYFDTMKEIGASSKSSSVFIPHGPGAVRDIASQVRDGLLQGSAIH
;
A
#
# COMPACT_ATOMS: atom_id res chain seq x y z
N GLU A 1 -27.39 65.14 10.13
CA GLU A 1 -28.63 64.43 9.75
C GLU A 1 -28.99 63.51 10.91
N THR A 2 -29.73 64.07 11.88
CA THR A 2 -31.19 63.87 12.10
C THR A 2 -31.47 62.51 12.76
N GLU A 3 -31.54 62.46 14.10
CA GLU A 3 -32.76 62.63 14.94
C GLU A 3 -33.60 61.34 15.02
N SER A 4 -33.59 60.61 16.15
CA SER A 4 -34.37 60.82 17.40
C SER A 4 -35.75 60.12 17.32
N HIS A 5 -36.07 59.16 18.19
CA HIS A 5 -36.85 59.25 19.46
C HIS A 5 -37.66 57.93 19.55
N HIS A 6 -38.06 57.30 20.67
CA HIS A 6 -38.43 57.69 22.03
C HIS A 6 -38.42 56.43 22.94
N ARG A 7 -37.92 56.50 24.21
CA ARG A 7 -38.68 56.56 25.51
C ARG A 7 -39.72 55.45 25.72
N ALA A 8 -39.94 54.81 26.87
CA ALA A 8 -39.65 55.00 28.31
C ALA A 8 -39.80 53.60 28.98
N GLY A 9 -39.58 53.28 30.25
CA GLY A 9 -39.34 53.96 31.51
C GLY A 9 -39.31 52.87 32.61
N ARG A 10 -38.57 53.08 33.71
CA ARG A 10 -38.56 52.18 34.89
C ARG A 10 -39.89 52.30 35.65
N PRO A 11 -40.21 51.36 36.56
CA PRO A 11 -39.85 51.64 37.96
C PRO A 11 -39.40 50.41 38.79
N LEU A 12 -38.59 50.68 39.81
CA LEU A 12 -38.39 49.81 40.98
C LEU A 12 -39.70 49.72 41.77
N HIS A 13 -40.07 48.53 42.24
CA HIS A 13 -40.99 48.38 43.39
C HIS A 13 -40.59 47.19 44.28
N HIS A 14 -40.31 47.53 45.54
CA HIS A 14 -40.69 46.86 46.77
C HIS A 14 -40.38 45.36 46.98
N PHE A 15 -39.42 45.15 47.89
CA PHE A 15 -39.34 43.99 48.78
C PHE A 15 -40.66 43.82 49.56
N THR A 16 -41.39 42.75 49.27
CA THR A 16 -42.42 42.19 50.16
C THR A 16 -41.88 40.92 50.80
N LYS A 17 -41.78 40.92 52.14
CA LYS A 17 -41.58 39.72 52.96
C LYS A 17 -42.73 38.75 52.68
N ALA A 18 -42.44 37.60 52.07
CA ALA A 18 -43.35 36.47 52.01
C ALA A 18 -42.75 35.31 52.82
N THR A 19 -43.42 34.97 53.90
CA THR A 19 -43.16 33.81 54.75
C THR A 19 -43.44 32.55 53.94
N ILE A 20 -42.41 31.79 53.58
CA ILE A 20 -42.52 30.53 52.84
C ILE A 20 -42.62 29.38 53.86
N PRO A 21 -43.58 28.45 53.73
CA PRO A 21 -43.76 27.35 54.67
C PRO A 21 -42.57 26.37 54.63
N PHE A 22 -42.16 25.92 55.81
CA PHE A 22 -41.01 25.06 56.12
C PHE A 22 -40.94 23.72 55.34
N SER A 23 -41.99 23.36 54.58
CA SER A 23 -42.05 22.12 53.79
C SER A 23 -41.30 22.17 52.45
N LEU A 24 -41.02 23.36 51.89
CA LEU A 24 -40.30 23.50 50.61
C LEU A 24 -38.77 23.54 50.74
N PHE A 25 -38.24 23.61 51.96
CA PHE A 25 -36.79 23.73 52.17
C PHE A 25 -36.05 22.39 52.02
N ILE A 26 -36.73 21.25 52.17
CA ILE A 26 -36.11 19.92 52.04
C ILE A 26 -35.93 19.52 50.57
N ILE A 27 -36.77 20.00 49.65
CA ILE A 27 -36.71 19.61 48.24
C ILE A 27 -35.58 20.36 47.50
N THR A 28 -35.20 21.54 47.97
CA THR A 28 -34.19 22.39 47.28
C THR A 28 -32.75 22.09 47.72
N LEU A 29 -32.53 21.31 48.78
CA LEU A 29 -31.17 21.01 49.27
C LEU A 29 -30.49 19.81 48.59
N ILE A 30 -31.22 19.05 47.76
CA ILE A 30 -30.69 17.85 47.08
C ILE A 30 -30.05 18.20 45.71
N ALA A 31 -30.16 19.46 45.25
CA ALA A 31 -29.70 19.88 43.92
C ALA A 31 -28.34 20.60 43.91
N SER A 32 -27.44 20.37 44.88
CA SER A 32 -26.16 21.10 44.94
C SER A 32 -24.98 20.22 45.38
N SER A 33 -24.71 19.14 44.66
CA SER A 33 -23.38 18.52 44.63
C SER A 33 -23.28 17.52 43.48
N SER A 34 -22.98 18.00 42.27
CA SER A 34 -22.49 17.13 41.20
C SER A 34 -21.47 17.88 40.36
N SER A 35 -20.22 17.80 40.81
CA SER A 35 -19.03 18.07 40.02
C SER A 35 -18.88 17.01 38.92
N SER A 36 -19.03 17.44 37.67
CA SER A 36 -18.16 17.15 36.51
C SER A 36 -17.64 15.71 36.31
N ILE A 37 -18.09 15.03 35.23
CA ILE A 37 -17.28 14.62 34.04
C ILE A 37 -17.85 13.41 33.28
N SER A 38 -17.99 13.64 31.96
CA SER A 38 -17.98 12.74 30.80
C SER A 38 -19.24 11.97 30.38
N ASP A 39 -19.60 12.26 29.12
CA ASP A 39 -20.77 11.84 28.35
C ASP A 39 -20.87 10.35 28.04
N SER A 40 -22.11 9.85 27.99
CA SER A 40 -22.53 8.86 26.99
C SER A 40 -24.01 9.08 26.61
N PRO A 41 -24.41 8.89 25.34
CA PRO A 41 -25.76 9.20 24.89
C PRO A 41 -26.60 7.92 24.81
N PHE A 42 -27.53 7.69 25.73
CA PHE A 42 -28.85 7.11 25.44
C PHE A 42 -29.75 7.07 26.68
N THR A 43 -30.92 7.69 26.53
CA THR A 43 -32.19 7.36 27.20
C THR A 43 -32.39 7.75 28.67
N THR A 44 -33.10 8.86 28.80
CA THR A 44 -34.14 9.16 29.79
C THR A 44 -34.94 7.93 30.24
N ARG A 45 -34.59 7.29 31.36
CA ARG A 45 -35.53 6.46 32.13
C ARG A 45 -35.27 6.54 33.65
N SER A 46 -36.37 6.81 34.36
CA SER A 46 -36.56 6.75 35.81
C SER A 46 -36.25 8.00 36.66
N ALA A 47 -36.87 9.13 36.31
CA ALA A 47 -37.19 10.19 37.28
C ALA A 47 -38.30 9.78 38.30
N MET A 48 -38.65 8.49 38.43
CA MET A 48 -39.74 8.00 39.31
C MET A 48 -39.28 7.00 40.40
N GLY A 49 -37.99 6.87 40.68
CA GLY A 49 -37.48 5.94 41.71
C GLY A 49 -37.34 6.52 43.13
N GLN A 50 -37.27 7.84 43.29
CA GLN A 50 -36.90 8.44 44.58
C GLN A 50 -38.02 8.42 45.65
N ALA A 51 -39.25 8.01 45.31
CA ALA A 51 -40.38 8.09 46.24
C ALA A 51 -40.49 6.94 47.26
N PHE A 52 -39.72 5.85 47.15
CA PHE A 52 -39.91 4.67 48.02
C PHE A 52 -38.63 3.92 48.41
N CYS A 53 -37.46 4.57 48.45
CA CYS A 53 -36.20 3.88 48.76
C CYS A 53 -35.90 2.70 47.79
N CYS A 54 -36.60 2.59 46.66
CA CYS A 54 -36.39 1.54 45.66
C CYS A 54 -35.49 2.08 44.56
N ILE A 55 -34.37 1.41 44.32
CA ILE A 55 -33.43 1.75 43.26
C ILE A 55 -33.42 0.61 42.26
N GLN A 56 -33.62 0.97 40.99
CA GLN A 56 -33.55 0.02 39.89
C GLN A 56 -32.17 0.10 39.24
N VAL A 57 -31.49 -1.04 39.17
CA VAL A 57 -30.21 -1.19 38.47
C VAL A 57 -30.48 -1.76 37.09
N ASP A 58 -29.99 -1.08 36.06
CA ASP A 58 -30.15 -1.51 34.66
C ASP A 58 -29.40 -2.81 34.38
N GLN A 59 -29.91 -3.56 33.39
CA GLN A 59 -29.27 -4.77 32.92
C GLN A 59 -27.84 -4.50 32.41
N SER A 60 -26.93 -5.42 32.73
CA SER A 60 -25.48 -5.34 32.42
C SER A 60 -24.74 -4.19 33.13
N THR A 61 -25.27 -3.69 34.25
CA THR A 61 -24.62 -2.72 35.13
C THR A 61 -24.70 -3.23 36.56
N VAL A 62 -23.67 -2.97 37.36
CA VAL A 62 -23.65 -3.25 38.80
C VAL A 62 -23.49 -1.96 39.59
N ALA A 63 -24.15 -1.86 40.74
CA ALA A 63 -24.06 -0.69 41.61
C ALA A 63 -23.33 -1.03 42.91
N MET A 64 -22.44 -0.15 43.35
CA MET A 64 -21.71 -0.31 44.62
C MET A 64 -22.50 0.29 45.76
N ARG A 65 -22.90 -0.54 46.74
CA ARG A 65 -23.59 -0.07 47.95
C ARG A 65 -22.57 0.23 49.04
N GLU A 66 -22.71 1.41 49.63
CA GLU A 66 -21.98 1.83 50.82
C GLU A 66 -22.93 2.04 52.00
N THR A 67 -22.46 1.69 53.19
CA THR A 67 -23.10 2.02 54.47
C THR A 67 -22.17 2.93 55.25
N PHE A 68 -22.58 4.19 55.45
CA PHE A 68 -21.76 5.24 56.10
C PHE A 68 -20.31 5.32 55.56
N GLY A 69 -20.13 5.15 54.24
CA GLY A 69 -18.83 5.20 53.57
C GLY A 69 -18.01 3.90 53.60
N LYS A 70 -18.51 2.82 54.23
CA LYS A 70 -17.91 1.49 54.15
C LYS A 70 -18.58 0.67 53.04
N PHE A 71 -17.80 -0.03 52.23
CA PHE A 71 -18.31 -1.01 51.26
C PHE A 71 -19.11 -2.11 51.98
N ASP A 72 -20.33 -2.38 51.49
CA ASP A 72 -21.25 -3.40 52.01
C ASP A 72 -21.29 -4.63 51.07
N HIS A 73 -21.89 -4.47 49.88
CA HIS A 73 -21.94 -5.49 48.82
C HIS A 73 -22.24 -4.87 47.45
N VAL A 74 -21.99 -5.65 46.40
CA VAL A 74 -22.31 -5.31 45.01
C VAL A 74 -23.79 -5.62 44.74
N LEU A 75 -24.50 -4.70 44.08
CA LEU A 75 -25.89 -4.89 43.66
C LEU A 75 -25.94 -5.36 42.21
N GLU A 76 -26.49 -6.55 42.01
CA GLU A 76 -26.78 -7.13 40.70
C GLU A 76 -27.97 -6.43 40.00
N PRO A 77 -28.16 -6.60 38.68
CA PRO A 77 -29.29 -6.03 37.96
C PRO A 77 -30.64 -6.42 38.55
N GLY A 78 -31.49 -5.43 38.85
CA GLY A 78 -32.78 -5.66 39.51
C GLY A 78 -33.29 -4.48 40.31
N CYS A 79 -34.41 -4.68 41.02
CA CYS A 79 -34.98 -3.69 41.93
C CYS A 79 -34.50 -3.99 43.36
N HIS A 80 -33.80 -3.03 43.97
CA HIS A 80 -33.26 -3.15 45.32
C HIS A 80 -33.83 -2.08 46.24
N PHE A 81 -34.14 -2.45 47.48
CA PHE A 81 -34.59 -1.49 48.50
C PHE A 81 -33.39 -0.96 49.31
N LEU A 82 -33.08 0.33 49.16
CA LEU A 82 -32.04 1.07 49.87
C LEU A 82 -32.65 2.23 50.65
N PRO A 83 -32.93 2.05 51.95
CA PRO A 83 -33.42 3.11 52.81
C PRO A 83 -32.32 4.14 53.09
N TRP A 84 -32.43 5.32 52.46
CA TRP A 84 -31.55 6.47 52.65
C TRP A 84 -31.43 6.90 54.12
N CYS A 85 -32.50 6.78 54.91
CA CYS A 85 -32.54 7.18 56.33
C CYS A 85 -31.62 6.35 57.24
N LEU A 86 -31.10 5.21 56.77
CA LEU A 86 -30.20 4.32 57.50
C LEU A 86 -28.73 4.46 57.05
N GLY A 87 -28.38 5.56 56.36
CA GLY A 87 -27.01 5.83 55.91
C GLY A 87 -26.51 4.91 54.78
N LYS A 88 -27.44 4.25 54.07
CA LYS A 88 -27.15 3.45 52.87
C LYS A 88 -27.22 4.33 51.63
N GLN A 89 -26.15 4.34 50.85
CA GLN A 89 -26.05 5.12 49.61
C GLN A 89 -25.38 4.30 48.51
N ILE A 90 -25.55 4.73 47.26
CA ILE A 90 -24.83 4.16 46.11
C ILE A 90 -23.61 5.02 45.85
N ALA A 91 -22.43 4.40 45.81
CA ALA A 91 -21.17 5.08 45.51
C ALA A 91 -21.04 5.39 44.01
N GLY A 92 -21.49 4.46 43.18
CA GLY A 92 -21.41 4.57 41.73
C GLY A 92 -21.94 3.33 41.02
N TYR A 93 -21.99 3.44 39.70
CA TYR A 93 -22.40 2.37 38.79
C TYR A 93 -21.20 1.95 37.94
N LEU A 94 -21.00 0.65 37.78
CA LEU A 94 -19.99 0.06 36.91
C LEU A 94 -20.70 -0.77 35.82
N SER A 95 -20.46 -0.41 34.56
CA SER A 95 -20.99 -1.17 33.42
C SER A 95 -20.17 -2.45 33.22
N LEU A 96 -20.85 -3.59 33.13
CA LEU A 96 -20.26 -4.88 32.74
C LEU A 96 -20.15 -5.05 31.22
N ARG A 97 -20.75 -4.14 30.45
CA ARG A 97 -20.70 -4.15 28.98
C ARG A 97 -19.27 -3.96 28.49
N VAL A 98 -18.95 -4.57 27.35
CA VAL A 98 -17.66 -4.40 26.67
C VAL A 98 -17.49 -2.94 26.27
N GLN A 99 -16.36 -2.37 26.68
CA GLN A 99 -15.93 -1.02 26.36
C GLN A 99 -14.77 -1.08 25.39
N GLN A 100 -14.70 -0.10 24.49
CA GLN A 100 -13.59 0.05 23.55
C GLN A 100 -12.76 1.27 23.96
N LEU A 101 -11.44 1.10 23.97
CA LEU A 101 -10.47 2.15 24.20
C LEU A 101 -9.53 2.25 23.01
N ASP A 102 -9.60 3.37 22.31
CA ASP A 102 -8.72 3.66 21.19
C ASP A 102 -7.52 4.49 21.70
N VAL A 103 -6.34 3.93 21.50
CA VAL A 103 -5.06 4.46 21.99
C VAL A 103 -4.20 4.79 20.78
N ARG A 104 -3.75 6.05 20.71
CA ARG A 104 -2.83 6.53 19.67
C ARG A 104 -1.47 6.81 20.30
N CYS A 105 -0.42 6.21 19.77
CA CYS A 105 0.95 6.43 20.22
C CYS A 105 1.87 6.74 19.06
N GLU A 106 2.64 7.81 19.24
CA GLU A 106 3.73 8.16 18.35
C GLU A 106 5.00 7.44 18.80
N THR A 107 5.61 6.67 17.90
CA THR A 107 6.89 5.99 18.15
C THR A 107 7.81 6.09 16.93
N LYS A 108 9.09 5.78 17.14
CA LYS A 108 10.08 5.70 16.06
C LYS A 108 10.34 4.25 15.72
N THR A 109 10.39 3.93 14.43
CA THR A 109 10.86 2.63 13.94
C THR A 109 12.39 2.57 13.91
N LYS A 110 12.94 1.40 13.58
CA LYS A 110 14.38 1.21 13.39
C LYS A 110 14.99 2.10 12.31
N ASP A 111 14.19 2.49 11.31
CA ASP A 111 14.58 3.37 10.21
C ASP A 111 14.49 4.87 10.57
N ASN A 112 14.35 5.19 11.86
CA ASN A 112 14.21 6.57 12.36
C ASN A 112 13.00 7.33 11.78
N VAL A 113 11.98 6.63 11.29
CA VAL A 113 10.72 7.22 10.85
C VAL A 113 9.74 7.28 12.02
N PHE A 114 9.11 8.44 12.20
CA PHE A 114 8.02 8.59 13.16
C PHE A 114 6.74 7.98 12.59
N VAL A 115 6.11 7.10 13.37
CA VAL A 115 4.85 6.44 13.06
C VAL A 115 3.86 6.64 14.20
N THR A 116 2.60 6.89 13.86
CA THR A 116 1.49 6.90 14.82
C THR A 116 0.78 5.56 14.74
N VAL A 117 0.89 4.75 15.78
CA VAL A 117 0.17 3.48 15.89
C VAL A 117 -1.15 3.71 16.62
N VAL A 118 -2.25 3.23 16.05
CA VAL A 118 -3.58 3.27 16.65
C VAL A 118 -3.97 1.85 17.04
N ALA A 119 -4.14 1.61 18.34
CA ALA A 119 -4.57 0.34 18.90
C ALA A 119 -5.96 0.49 19.55
N SER A 120 -6.88 -0.43 19.26
CA SER A 120 -8.16 -0.55 19.93
C SER A 120 -8.11 -1.73 20.90
N ILE A 121 -8.34 -1.45 22.18
CA ILE A 121 -8.45 -2.46 23.22
C ILE A 121 -9.92 -2.57 23.63
N GLN A 122 -10.44 -3.80 23.58
CA GLN A 122 -11.75 -4.13 24.12
C GLN A 122 -11.59 -4.73 25.51
N TYR A 123 -12.22 -4.15 26.52
CA TYR A 123 -12.16 -4.62 27.89
C TYR A 123 -13.54 -4.56 28.56
N ASN A 124 -13.75 -5.39 29.57
CA ASN A 124 -14.96 -5.37 30.40
C ASN A 124 -14.64 -5.71 31.85
N ALA A 125 -15.45 -5.21 32.78
CA ALA A 125 -15.34 -5.57 34.18
C ALA A 125 -15.93 -6.97 34.44
N ILE A 126 -15.29 -7.74 35.31
CA ILE A 126 -15.79 -9.04 35.77
C ILE A 126 -16.79 -8.80 36.91
N ALA A 127 -17.97 -9.41 36.83
CA ALA A 127 -19.04 -9.21 37.83
C ALA A 127 -18.58 -9.61 39.25
N ASP A 128 -17.89 -10.74 39.38
CA ASP A 128 -17.44 -11.29 40.66
C ASP A 128 -16.43 -10.38 41.40
N GLN A 129 -15.66 -9.57 40.67
CA GLN A 129 -14.62 -8.68 41.22
C GLN A 129 -14.95 -7.20 41.01
N ALA A 130 -16.22 -6.87 40.82
CA ALA A 130 -16.62 -5.51 40.51
C ALA A 130 -16.27 -4.50 41.64
N SER A 131 -16.27 -4.93 42.90
CA SER A 131 -15.86 -4.08 44.04
C SER A 131 -14.40 -3.65 43.94
N ASP A 132 -13.52 -4.59 43.62
CA ASP A 132 -12.09 -4.33 43.48
C ASP A 132 -11.82 -3.41 42.28
N ALA A 133 -12.54 -3.61 41.17
CA ALA A 133 -12.44 -2.78 39.97
C ALA A 133 -12.85 -1.32 40.21
N PHE A 134 -13.79 -1.06 41.13
CA PHE A 134 -14.26 0.29 41.43
C PHE A 134 -13.39 1.03 42.45
N TYR A 135 -12.89 0.34 43.48
CA TYR A 135 -12.13 0.98 44.56
C TYR A 135 -10.61 0.94 44.38
N ARG A 136 -10.06 0.00 43.59
CA ARG A 136 -8.60 -0.09 43.39
C ARG A 136 -8.09 0.82 42.27
N LEU A 137 -8.89 1.09 41.23
CA LEU A 137 -8.49 1.96 40.13
C LEU A 137 -9.36 3.22 40.07
N SER A 138 -8.72 4.37 40.19
CA SER A 138 -9.35 5.67 39.94
C SER A 138 -9.57 5.92 38.45
N ASN A 139 -8.61 5.55 37.58
CA ASN A 139 -8.70 5.72 36.13
C ASN A 139 -8.16 4.50 35.37
N THR A 140 -9.06 3.58 35.01
CA THR A 140 -8.69 2.36 34.30
C THR A 140 -8.17 2.62 32.88
N LYS A 141 -8.71 3.61 32.17
CA LYS A 141 -8.35 3.89 30.77
C LYS A 141 -6.91 4.35 30.65
N GLU A 142 -6.49 5.25 31.54
CA GLU A 142 -5.13 5.79 31.57
C GLU A 142 -4.11 4.72 31.98
N GLN A 143 -4.49 3.83 32.90
CA GLN A 143 -3.65 2.69 33.29
C GLN A 143 -3.46 1.69 32.15
N ILE A 144 -4.51 1.34 31.41
CA ILE A 144 -4.37 0.48 30.22
C ILE A 144 -3.51 1.17 29.14
N GLN A 145 -3.69 2.49 28.96
CA GLN A 145 -2.92 3.28 28.00
C GLN A 145 -1.42 3.26 28.30
N SER A 146 -1.00 3.41 29.56
CA SER A 146 0.42 3.39 29.92
C SER A 146 1.07 2.04 29.61
N TYR A 147 0.40 0.93 29.95
CA TYR A 147 0.88 -0.40 29.62
C TYR A 147 1.03 -0.61 28.12
N VAL A 148 0.01 -0.24 27.34
CA VAL A 148 0.05 -0.35 25.87
C VAL A 148 1.17 0.53 25.29
N PHE A 149 1.36 1.75 25.81
CA PHE A 149 2.44 2.63 25.37
C PHE A 149 3.82 2.04 25.63
N ASP A 150 4.05 1.41 26.77
CA ASP A 150 5.33 0.80 27.10
C ASP A 150 5.64 -0.38 26.18
N VAL A 151 4.65 -1.23 25.89
CA VAL A 151 4.82 -2.38 24.97
C VAL A 151 5.13 -1.92 23.54
N ILE A 152 4.37 -0.94 23.03
CA ILE A 152 4.57 -0.45 21.66
C ILE A 152 5.94 0.25 21.55
N ARG A 153 6.34 1.01 22.58
CA ARG A 153 7.67 1.66 22.63
C ARG A 153 8.83 0.66 22.77
N ALA A 154 8.61 -0.49 23.40
CA ALA A 154 9.63 -1.54 23.50
C ALA A 154 9.76 -2.40 22.24
N SER A 155 8.68 -2.53 21.46
CA SER A 155 8.58 -3.47 20.34
C SER A 155 8.84 -2.81 18.97
N VAL A 156 8.20 -1.67 18.69
CA VAL A 156 8.26 -1.01 17.36
C VAL A 156 9.67 -0.56 16.95
N PRO A 157 10.53 -0.02 17.85
CA PRO A 157 11.87 0.43 17.44
C PRO A 157 12.83 -0.69 17.00
N LYS A 158 12.48 -1.96 17.25
CA LYS A 158 13.30 -3.12 16.84
C LYS A 158 13.03 -3.55 15.40
N LEU A 159 11.92 -3.10 14.81
CA LEU A 159 11.42 -3.48 13.49
C LEU A 159 11.63 -2.35 12.47
N ASN A 160 11.85 -2.71 11.21
CA ASN A 160 11.90 -1.75 10.11
C ASN A 160 10.47 -1.28 9.75
N LEU A 161 10.32 -0.13 9.08
CA LEU A 161 9.00 0.43 8.76
C LEU A 161 8.12 -0.56 7.98
N ASP A 162 8.67 -1.21 6.97
CA ASP A 162 7.95 -2.18 6.14
C ASP A 162 7.54 -3.43 6.95
N ASP A 163 8.41 -3.92 7.84
CA ASP A 163 8.15 -5.09 8.68
C ASP A 163 7.03 -4.82 9.69
N VAL A 164 6.95 -3.60 10.25
CA VAL A 164 5.86 -3.20 11.16
C VAL A 164 4.50 -3.22 10.44
N PHE A 165 4.48 -2.93 9.13
CA PHE A 165 3.25 -3.03 8.33
C PHE A 165 2.86 -4.47 7.98
N GLU A 166 3.84 -5.33 7.71
CA GLU A 166 3.59 -6.74 7.40
C GLU A 166 3.17 -7.53 8.65
N GLN A 167 3.80 -7.26 9.79
CA GLN A 167 3.66 -7.99 11.04
C GLN A 167 2.78 -7.26 12.09
N LYS A 168 1.68 -6.63 11.65
CA LYS A 168 0.72 -5.97 12.57
C LYS A 168 0.19 -6.93 13.66
N ASN A 169 0.00 -8.20 13.33
CA ASN A 169 -0.54 -9.19 14.27
C ASN A 169 0.45 -9.56 15.39
N ASP A 170 1.75 -9.49 15.14
CA ASP A 170 2.76 -9.87 16.14
C ASP A 170 2.89 -8.80 17.23
N ILE A 171 2.74 -7.53 16.86
CA ILE A 171 2.66 -6.42 17.83
C ILE A 171 1.36 -6.53 18.64
N ALA A 172 0.24 -6.87 18.01
CA ALA A 172 -1.04 -7.05 18.70
C ALA A 172 -0.96 -8.19 19.75
N ARG A 173 -0.32 -9.31 19.40
CA ARG A 173 -0.04 -10.41 20.32
C ARG A 173 0.87 -10.00 21.47
N ALA A 174 1.94 -9.24 21.22
CA ALA A 174 2.82 -8.76 22.28
C ALA A 174 2.07 -7.89 23.31
N VAL A 175 1.11 -7.06 22.85
CA VAL A 175 0.24 -6.29 23.74
C VAL A 175 -0.75 -7.18 24.49
N GLU A 176 -1.31 -8.18 23.81
CA GLU A 176 -2.21 -9.17 24.43
C GLU A 176 -1.49 -9.98 25.51
N ASP A 177 -0.26 -10.42 25.27
CA ASP A 177 0.53 -11.22 26.22
C ASP A 177 0.87 -10.43 27.50
N GLU A 178 1.19 -9.15 27.38
CA GLU A 178 1.49 -8.31 28.55
C GLU A 178 0.25 -7.92 29.35
N LEU A 179 -0.87 -7.61 28.68
CA LEU A 179 -2.13 -7.31 29.36
C LEU A 179 -2.85 -8.56 29.86
N GLY A 180 -2.62 -9.69 29.19
CA GLY A 180 -3.36 -10.94 29.29
C GLY A 180 -2.57 -12.06 29.96
N LYS A 181 -1.57 -11.75 30.79
CA LYS A 181 -0.85 -12.67 31.70
C LYS A 181 -1.74 -13.40 32.74
N VAL A 182 -2.98 -13.71 32.36
CA VAL A 182 -3.89 -14.70 32.95
C VAL A 182 -4.56 -15.48 31.81
N ILE A 183 -3.77 -16.29 31.10
CA ILE A 183 -4.28 -17.54 30.54
C ILE A 183 -3.26 -18.61 30.91
N CYS A 184 -3.70 -19.54 31.76
CA CYS A 184 -2.94 -20.60 32.40
C CYS A 184 -1.83 -21.24 31.54
N LEU A 185 -0.61 -21.34 32.09
CA LEU A 185 0.04 -22.65 32.09
C LEU A 185 -0.42 -23.38 33.34
N SER A 186 -1.35 -24.31 33.10
CA SER A 186 -1.55 -25.45 33.97
C SER A 186 -0.18 -26.02 34.34
N THR A 187 -0.06 -26.29 35.62
CA THR A 187 1.01 -26.96 36.34
C THR A 187 1.44 -28.25 35.64
N ALA A 188 2.36 -28.21 34.67
CA ALA A 188 2.89 -29.46 34.09
C ALA A 188 4.24 -29.39 33.32
N VAL A 189 5.04 -28.31 33.33
CA VAL A 189 6.45 -28.42 32.87
C VAL A 189 7.33 -27.47 33.68
N PHE A 190 7.55 -27.81 34.94
CA PHE A 190 8.53 -27.15 35.80
C PHE A 190 9.64 -28.15 36.11
N TYR A 191 10.38 -28.59 35.10
CA TYR A 191 11.69 -29.18 35.34
C TYR A 191 12.61 -28.90 34.16
N VAL A 192 13.75 -28.29 34.48
CA VAL A 192 14.91 -28.04 33.63
C VAL A 192 14.82 -26.80 32.72
N PHE A 193 15.10 -25.61 33.27
CA PHE A 193 16.35 -24.93 32.93
C PHE A 193 16.67 -23.80 33.91
N THR A 194 17.84 -23.93 34.52
CA THR A 194 18.52 -22.97 35.39
C THR A 194 19.27 -21.91 34.57
N ILE A 195 19.35 -20.70 35.13
CA ILE A 195 20.31 -19.61 34.83
C ILE A 195 20.13 -18.95 33.45
N SER A 196 19.13 -18.06 33.37
CA SER A 196 19.32 -16.75 32.75
C SER A 196 18.55 -15.72 33.57
N SER A 197 19.28 -15.02 34.43
CA SER A 197 18.83 -13.88 35.21
C SER A 197 18.40 -12.74 34.29
N ALA A 198 17.26 -12.12 34.63
CA ALA A 198 16.72 -10.84 34.11
C ALA A 198 15.63 -10.89 33.02
N PHE A 199 14.64 -11.76 33.15
CA PHE A 199 13.29 -11.44 32.66
C PHE A 199 12.23 -11.71 33.73
N CYS A 200 12.39 -11.04 34.87
CA CYS A 200 11.28 -10.80 35.80
C CYS A 200 10.80 -9.37 35.50
N LEU A 201 9.87 -9.24 34.56
CA LEU A 201 8.96 -8.09 34.60
C LEU A 201 7.74 -8.58 35.36
N CYS A 202 7.66 -8.20 36.64
CA CYS A 202 6.39 -8.16 37.35
C CYS A 202 5.42 -7.35 36.49
N ASP A 203 4.36 -7.98 35.98
CA ASP A 203 3.11 -7.28 35.76
C ASP A 203 1.97 -8.27 35.64
N GLN A 204 1.29 -8.49 36.76
CA GLN A 204 -0.04 -9.09 36.78
C GLN A 204 -1.04 -7.94 36.62
N ALA A 205 -1.04 -7.35 35.43
CA ALA A 205 -1.32 -5.92 35.29
C ALA A 205 -2.81 -5.55 35.38
N MET A 206 -3.76 -6.36 34.90
CA MET A 206 -5.17 -5.92 34.80
C MET A 206 -6.20 -6.87 35.41
N SER A 207 -5.93 -8.18 35.42
CA SER A 207 -6.81 -9.19 35.98
C SER A 207 -6.95 -9.11 37.51
N SER A 208 -5.88 -8.69 38.20
CA SER A 208 -5.84 -8.50 39.67
C SER A 208 -6.78 -7.39 40.14
N TYR A 209 -7.17 -6.53 39.21
CA TYR A 209 -8.05 -5.41 39.42
C TYR A 209 -9.48 -5.65 38.90
N GLY A 210 -9.83 -6.87 38.49
CA GLY A 210 -11.19 -7.21 38.06
C GLY A 210 -11.56 -6.77 36.64
N TYR A 211 -10.57 -6.44 35.79
CA TYR A 211 -10.79 -6.17 34.37
C TYR A 211 -10.33 -7.33 33.50
N LYS A 212 -11.17 -7.71 32.54
CA LYS A 212 -10.86 -8.69 31.51
C LYS A 212 -10.65 -7.96 30.19
N ILE A 213 -9.53 -8.27 29.53
CA ILE A 213 -9.29 -7.86 28.15
C ILE A 213 -9.95 -8.90 27.24
N VAL A 214 -10.83 -8.45 26.35
CA VAL A 214 -11.54 -9.32 25.39
C VAL A 214 -10.69 -9.50 24.15
N GLN A 215 -10.17 -8.40 23.61
CA GLN A 215 -9.38 -8.41 22.38
C GLN A 215 -8.52 -7.14 22.28
N THR A 216 -7.32 -7.28 21.76
CA THR A 216 -6.44 -6.18 21.34
C THR A 216 -6.31 -6.22 19.82
N LEU A 217 -6.53 -5.07 19.17
CA LEU A 217 -6.42 -4.94 17.73
C LEU A 217 -5.57 -3.72 17.40
N ILE A 218 -4.65 -3.86 16.44
CA ILE A 218 -3.96 -2.72 15.85
C ILE A 218 -4.79 -2.29 14.64
N VAL A 219 -5.42 -1.12 14.76
CA VAL A 219 -6.33 -0.57 13.75
C VAL A 219 -5.52 -0.06 12.58
N ASP A 220 -4.55 0.81 12.84
CA ASP A 220 -3.68 1.33 11.79
C ASP A 220 -2.32 1.83 12.29
N ILE A 221 -1.40 1.99 11.35
CA ILE A 221 -0.06 2.54 11.55
C ILE A 221 0.14 3.62 10.50
N GLU A 222 0.28 4.85 10.95
CA GLU A 222 0.36 6.01 10.07
C GLU A 222 1.74 6.68 10.15
N PRO A 223 2.59 6.55 9.11
CA PRO A 223 3.81 7.34 9.00
C PRO A 223 3.50 8.77 8.58
N ASP A 224 4.51 9.63 8.68
CA ASP A 224 4.45 11.00 8.18
C ASP A 224 4.01 11.05 6.70
N ASN A 225 3.21 12.07 6.35
CA ASN A 225 2.70 12.27 5.01
C ASN A 225 3.82 12.39 3.95
N HIS A 226 4.98 12.96 4.31
CA HIS A 226 6.14 13.02 3.42
C HIS A 226 6.66 11.61 3.10
N VAL A 227 6.75 10.73 4.11
CA VAL A 227 7.20 9.35 3.93
C VAL A 227 6.16 8.54 3.15
N LYS A 228 4.85 8.71 3.44
CA LYS A 228 3.77 8.07 2.66
C LYS A 228 3.86 8.41 1.17
N LYS A 229 4.09 9.69 0.84
CA LYS A 229 4.24 10.14 -0.55
C LYS A 229 5.48 9.55 -1.20
N ALA A 230 6.64 9.64 -0.55
CA ALA A 230 7.89 9.07 -1.06
C ALA A 230 7.78 7.56 -1.30
N MET A 231 7.17 6.84 -0.36
CA MET A 231 6.94 5.40 -0.47
C MET A 231 6.00 5.06 -1.64
N ASN A 232 4.91 5.81 -1.80
CA ASN A 232 3.98 5.62 -2.92
C ASN A 232 4.63 5.98 -4.26
N GLU A 233 5.47 7.01 -4.32
CA GLU A 233 6.24 7.37 -5.51
C GLU A 233 7.25 6.28 -5.88
N ILE A 234 7.98 5.72 -4.90
CA ILE A 234 8.91 4.61 -5.09
C ILE A 234 8.17 3.35 -5.54
N ASN A 235 7.07 2.99 -4.89
CA ASN A 235 6.32 1.79 -5.25
C ASN A 235 5.66 1.93 -6.62
N ALA A 236 5.11 3.09 -6.94
CA ALA A 236 4.57 3.36 -8.25
C ALA A 236 5.67 3.42 -9.32
N GLY A 237 6.85 3.96 -9.02
CA GLY A 237 8.03 3.94 -9.89
C GLY A 237 8.53 2.52 -10.13
N LYS A 238 8.80 1.75 -9.07
CA LYS A 238 9.31 0.37 -9.12
C LYS A 238 8.35 -0.56 -9.85
N TYR A 239 7.04 -0.46 -9.58
CA TYR A 239 6.03 -1.26 -10.28
C TYR A 239 5.93 -0.87 -11.76
N ARG A 240 5.85 0.43 -12.08
CA ARG A 240 5.81 0.91 -13.47
C ARG A 240 7.07 0.50 -14.24
N MET A 241 8.25 0.59 -13.63
CA MET A 241 9.51 0.21 -14.26
C MET A 241 9.55 -1.29 -14.55
N ARG A 242 9.04 -2.15 -13.66
CA ARG A 242 8.99 -3.61 -13.90
C ARG A 242 8.03 -3.98 -15.03
N VAL A 243 6.84 -3.36 -15.04
CA VAL A 243 5.85 -3.57 -16.10
C VAL A 243 6.37 -3.04 -17.43
N ALA A 244 6.90 -1.82 -17.45
CA ALA A 244 7.47 -1.21 -18.65
C ALA A 244 8.72 -1.94 -19.16
N ALA A 245 9.55 -2.52 -18.29
CA ALA A 245 10.69 -3.32 -18.71
C ALA A 245 10.24 -4.61 -19.41
N ASN A 246 9.21 -5.29 -18.88
CA ASN A 246 8.65 -6.48 -19.51
C ASN A 246 8.00 -6.15 -20.87
N GLU A 247 7.19 -5.09 -20.93
CA GLU A 247 6.55 -4.65 -22.18
C GLU A 247 7.57 -4.21 -23.24
N LYS A 248 8.65 -3.52 -22.83
CA LYS A 248 9.74 -3.16 -23.74
C LYS A 248 10.48 -4.38 -24.28
N ALA A 249 10.76 -5.36 -23.44
CA ALA A 249 11.42 -6.60 -23.86
C ALA A 249 10.56 -7.39 -24.88
N GLU A 250 9.24 -7.43 -24.69
CA GLU A 250 8.32 -8.03 -25.65
C GLU A 250 8.24 -7.24 -26.97
N ALA A 251 8.21 -5.90 -26.89
CA ALA A 251 8.19 -5.04 -28.07
C ALA A 251 9.45 -5.18 -28.93
N GLU A 252 10.64 -5.23 -28.30
CA GLU A 252 11.91 -5.42 -29.00
C GLU A 252 11.97 -6.76 -29.73
N LYS A 253 11.47 -7.83 -29.10
CA LYS A 253 11.37 -9.16 -29.73
C LYS A 253 10.51 -9.12 -31.01
N ILE A 254 9.34 -8.46 -30.93
CA ILE A 254 8.43 -8.35 -32.09
C ILE A 254 9.09 -7.51 -33.21
N LEU A 255 9.76 -6.41 -32.86
CA LEU A 255 10.45 -5.57 -33.83
C LEU A 255 11.58 -6.32 -34.54
N GLN A 256 12.35 -7.13 -33.82
CA GLN A 256 13.45 -7.89 -34.41
C GLN A 256 12.95 -8.96 -35.38
N ILE A 257 11.88 -9.70 -35.02
CA ILE A 257 11.26 -10.69 -35.91
C ILE A 257 10.76 -10.02 -37.18
N LYS A 258 9.99 -8.93 -37.07
CA LYS A 258 9.44 -8.21 -38.24
C LYS A 258 10.52 -7.61 -39.13
N ARG A 259 11.62 -7.13 -38.55
CA ARG A 259 12.78 -6.66 -39.34
C ARG A 259 13.42 -7.82 -40.10
N ALA A 260 13.62 -8.97 -39.46
CA ALA A 260 14.18 -10.15 -40.12
C ALA A 260 13.28 -10.67 -41.25
N GLU A 261 11.96 -10.70 -41.02
CA GLU A 261 10.97 -11.08 -42.05
C GLU A 261 10.98 -10.09 -43.23
N GLY A 262 10.94 -8.78 -42.96
CA GLY A 262 10.99 -7.76 -44.00
C GLY A 262 12.31 -7.77 -44.79
N GLU A 263 13.44 -8.02 -44.14
CA GLU A 263 14.73 -8.18 -44.82
C GLU A 263 14.78 -9.43 -45.71
N ALA A 264 14.22 -10.55 -45.25
CA ALA A 264 14.15 -11.78 -46.04
C ALA A 264 13.29 -11.58 -47.29
N GLU A 265 12.12 -10.96 -47.14
CA GLU A 265 11.21 -10.68 -48.26
C GLU A 265 11.81 -9.67 -49.24
N SER A 266 12.46 -8.61 -48.75
CA SER A 266 13.15 -7.62 -49.59
C SER A 266 14.26 -8.26 -50.43
N LYS A 267 15.08 -9.13 -49.85
CA LYS A 267 16.13 -9.86 -50.58
C LYS A 267 15.53 -10.79 -51.64
N TYR A 268 14.43 -11.47 -51.34
CA TYR A 268 13.74 -12.33 -52.30
C TYR A 268 13.22 -11.53 -53.52
N LEU A 269 12.52 -10.42 -53.27
CA LEU A 269 12.00 -9.55 -54.33
C LEU A 269 13.12 -8.92 -55.16
N SER A 270 14.21 -8.50 -54.51
CA SER A 270 15.40 -7.98 -55.20
C SER A 270 16.04 -9.05 -56.12
N GLY A 271 16.20 -10.28 -55.64
CA GLY A 271 16.70 -11.40 -56.44
C GLY A 271 15.81 -11.71 -57.65
N LEU A 272 14.48 -11.70 -57.47
CA LEU A 272 13.52 -11.89 -58.56
C LEU A 272 13.60 -10.75 -59.59
N GLY A 273 13.75 -9.51 -59.12
CA GLY A 273 13.92 -8.33 -59.97
C GLY A 273 15.16 -8.45 -60.85
N ILE A 274 16.30 -8.82 -60.27
CA ILE A 274 17.56 -9.01 -61.01
C ILE A 274 17.43 -10.16 -62.02
N ALA A 275 16.84 -11.29 -61.63
CA ALA A 275 16.65 -12.42 -62.54
C ALA A 275 15.77 -12.04 -63.75
N ARG A 276 14.64 -11.36 -63.51
CA ARG A 276 13.77 -10.85 -64.58
C ARG A 276 14.47 -9.82 -65.46
N GLN A 277 15.24 -8.92 -64.84
CA GLN A 277 16.02 -7.93 -65.58
C GLN A 277 17.07 -8.61 -66.48
N ARG A 278 17.80 -9.60 -65.95
CA ARG A 278 18.78 -10.39 -66.74
C ARG A 278 18.12 -11.07 -67.93
N GLN A 279 16.92 -11.63 -67.75
CA GLN A 279 16.16 -12.25 -68.84
C GLN A 279 15.80 -11.22 -69.92
N ALA A 280 15.23 -10.07 -69.53
CA ALA A 280 14.84 -9.02 -70.48
C ALA A 280 16.05 -8.45 -71.26
N ILE A 281 17.22 -8.37 -70.63
CA ILE A 281 18.47 -7.95 -71.30
C ILE A 281 18.90 -8.97 -72.35
N VAL A 282 18.87 -10.27 -72.02
CA VAL A 282 19.25 -11.34 -72.96
C VAL A 282 18.31 -11.35 -74.17
N ASP A 283 17.00 -11.24 -73.93
CA ASP A 283 16.00 -11.20 -74.99
C ASP A 283 16.17 -9.97 -75.88
N GLY A 284 16.39 -8.78 -75.29
CA GLY A 284 16.64 -7.55 -76.05
C GLY A 284 17.94 -7.57 -76.86
N LEU A 285 19.02 -8.15 -76.32
CA LEU A 285 20.27 -8.33 -77.06
C LEU A 285 20.10 -9.32 -78.22
N ARG A 286 19.37 -10.42 -78.01
CA ARG A 286 19.04 -11.38 -79.07
C ARG A 286 18.34 -10.71 -80.25
N ASP A 287 17.32 -9.90 -79.96
CA ASP A 287 16.57 -9.17 -80.99
C ASP A 287 17.46 -8.15 -81.71
N SER A 288 18.35 -7.48 -80.98
CA SER A 288 19.31 -6.52 -81.53
C SER A 288 20.32 -7.19 -82.48
N VAL A 289 20.82 -8.38 -82.13
CA VAL A 289 21.73 -9.16 -83.00
C VAL A 289 21.02 -9.59 -84.29
N LEU A 290 19.77 -10.06 -84.20
CA LEU A 290 18.98 -10.43 -85.39
C LEU A 290 18.70 -9.23 -86.29
N ALA A 291 18.33 -8.08 -85.73
CA ALA A 291 18.08 -6.86 -86.48
C ALA A 291 19.34 -6.33 -87.19
N PHE A 292 20.50 -6.39 -86.54
CA PHE A 292 21.76 -5.91 -87.12
C PHE A 292 22.25 -6.83 -88.25
N SER A 293 22.09 -8.14 -88.09
CA SER A 293 22.46 -9.12 -89.13
C SER A 293 21.69 -8.96 -90.43
N VAL A 294 20.48 -8.37 -90.40
CA VAL A 294 19.64 -8.14 -91.59
C VAL A 294 20.03 -6.87 -92.34
N ASN A 295 20.45 -5.82 -91.63
CA ASN A 295 20.65 -4.49 -92.21
C ASN A 295 22.08 -4.23 -92.73
N VAL A 296 23.06 -5.05 -92.35
CA VAL A 296 24.46 -4.91 -92.80
C VAL A 296 24.97 -6.25 -93.34
N PRO A 297 25.11 -6.42 -94.67
CA PRO A 297 25.62 -7.67 -95.24
C PRO A 297 27.13 -7.79 -95.03
N GLY A 298 27.57 -8.86 -94.35
CA GLY A 298 28.99 -9.22 -94.18
C GLY A 298 29.47 -9.33 -92.73
N THR A 299 28.65 -8.99 -91.73
CA THR A 299 29.03 -9.13 -90.31
C THR A 299 28.66 -10.50 -89.77
N THR A 300 29.57 -11.15 -89.03
CA THR A 300 29.26 -12.41 -88.35
C THR A 300 28.69 -12.15 -86.96
N ALA A 301 27.88 -13.08 -86.43
CA ALA A 301 27.36 -12.98 -85.06
C ALA A 301 28.47 -12.86 -84.00
N LYS A 302 29.69 -13.28 -84.33
CA LYS A 302 30.88 -13.17 -83.47
C LYS A 302 31.34 -11.72 -83.30
N ASP A 303 31.31 -10.93 -84.37
CA ASP A 303 31.75 -9.53 -84.35
C ASP A 303 30.81 -8.64 -83.51
N VAL A 304 29.51 -8.95 -83.54
CA VAL A 304 28.50 -8.24 -82.72
C VAL A 304 28.66 -8.58 -81.23
N MET A 305 28.92 -9.85 -80.91
CA MET A 305 29.19 -10.26 -79.52
C MET A 305 30.48 -9.64 -78.98
N ASP A 306 31.54 -9.56 -79.78
CA ASP A 306 32.79 -8.92 -79.39
C ASP A 306 32.58 -7.40 -79.13
N MET A 307 31.72 -6.72 -79.90
CA MET A 307 31.34 -5.32 -79.63
C MET A 307 30.52 -5.17 -78.33
N VAL A 308 29.58 -6.08 -78.05
CA VAL A 308 28.79 -6.08 -76.80
C VAL A 308 29.70 -6.31 -75.59
N LEU A 309 30.67 -7.23 -75.67
CA LEU A 309 31.65 -7.46 -74.60
C LEU A 309 32.48 -6.22 -74.29
N VAL A 310 32.88 -5.46 -75.31
CA VAL A 310 33.57 -4.18 -75.14
C VAL A 310 32.68 -3.16 -74.42
N THR A 311 31.39 -3.06 -74.80
CA THR A 311 30.48 -2.13 -74.11
C THR A 311 30.23 -2.51 -72.65
N GLN A 312 30.02 -3.80 -72.35
CA GLN A 312 29.86 -4.27 -70.97
C GLN A 312 31.13 -4.07 -70.14
N TYR A 313 32.32 -4.19 -70.74
CA TYR A 313 33.58 -3.85 -70.08
C TYR A 313 33.62 -2.37 -69.67
N PHE A 314 33.16 -1.45 -70.53
CA PHE A 314 33.09 -0.03 -70.18
C PHE A 314 31.99 0.29 -69.15
N ASP A 315 30.82 -0.34 -69.25
CA ASP A 315 29.73 -0.14 -68.29
C ASP A 315 30.08 -0.68 -66.90
N THR A 316 30.74 -1.84 -66.81
CA THR A 316 31.25 -2.36 -65.54
C THR A 316 32.31 -1.45 -64.94
N MET A 317 33.22 -0.89 -65.75
CA MET A 317 34.17 0.13 -65.27
C MET A 317 33.46 1.40 -64.78
N LYS A 318 32.39 1.83 -65.46
CA LYS A 318 31.59 2.98 -65.04
C LYS A 318 30.90 2.74 -63.70
N GLU A 319 30.32 1.56 -63.48
CA GLU A 319 29.65 1.21 -62.23
C GLU A 319 30.65 1.06 -61.06
N ILE A 320 31.80 0.43 -61.31
CA ILE A 320 32.90 0.32 -60.32
C ILE A 320 33.45 1.71 -59.97
N GLY A 321 33.61 2.60 -60.95
CA GLY A 321 34.06 3.98 -60.76
C GLY A 321 33.03 4.88 -60.07
N ALA A 322 31.73 4.61 -60.23
CA ALA A 322 30.66 5.32 -59.53
C ALA A 322 30.45 4.82 -58.09
N SER A 323 30.89 3.60 -57.78
CA SER A 323 30.82 3.03 -56.43
C SER A 323 31.96 3.57 -55.55
N SER A 324 31.59 4.33 -54.52
CA SER A 324 32.52 5.04 -53.63
C SER A 324 33.44 4.16 -52.78
N LYS A 325 33.30 2.83 -52.83
CA LYS A 325 34.09 1.87 -52.05
C LYS A 325 35.25 1.22 -52.81
N SER A 326 35.39 1.44 -54.12
CA SER A 326 36.55 0.95 -54.89
C SER A 326 37.49 2.12 -55.21
N SER A 327 38.72 2.08 -54.68
CA SER A 327 39.66 3.22 -54.72
C SER A 327 40.82 3.05 -55.70
N SER A 328 41.10 1.83 -56.20
CA SER A 328 42.08 1.60 -57.27
C SER A 328 41.72 0.35 -58.09
N VAL A 329 41.70 0.49 -59.42
CA VAL A 329 41.46 -0.60 -60.37
C VAL A 329 42.61 -0.61 -61.37
N PHE A 330 43.35 -1.71 -61.44
CA PHE A 330 44.46 -1.87 -62.39
C PHE A 330 43.92 -2.42 -63.71
N ILE A 331 44.03 -1.62 -64.77
CA ILE A 331 43.59 -2.00 -66.12
C ILE A 331 44.83 -2.40 -66.95
N PRO A 332 44.86 -3.60 -67.56
CA PRO A 332 45.91 -3.96 -68.51
C PRO A 332 45.83 -3.07 -69.75
N HIS A 333 46.85 -2.23 -69.96
CA HIS A 333 46.91 -1.22 -71.03
C HIS A 333 47.71 -1.77 -72.21
N GLY A 334 47.07 -2.61 -73.01
CA GLY A 334 47.62 -3.07 -74.29
C GLY A 334 46.50 -3.22 -75.31
N PRO A 335 46.73 -2.90 -76.60
CA PRO A 335 45.70 -3.03 -77.64
C PRO A 335 45.25 -4.49 -77.87
N GLY A 336 45.95 -5.48 -77.30
CA GLY A 336 45.53 -6.89 -77.23
C GLY A 336 44.74 -7.27 -75.98
N ALA A 337 44.72 -6.44 -74.93
CA ALA A 337 44.21 -6.83 -73.61
C ALA A 337 42.71 -7.19 -73.62
N VAL A 338 41.89 -6.48 -74.40
CA VAL A 338 40.46 -6.80 -74.51
C VAL A 338 40.22 -8.10 -75.28
N ARG A 339 41.05 -8.38 -76.30
CA ARG A 339 41.00 -9.66 -77.03
C ARG A 339 41.47 -10.81 -76.14
N ASP A 340 42.51 -10.58 -75.34
CA ASP A 340 43.06 -11.55 -74.40
C ASP A 340 42.08 -11.82 -73.24
N ILE A 341 41.39 -10.79 -72.72
CA ILE A 341 40.30 -10.96 -71.74
C ILE A 341 39.15 -11.72 -72.38
N ALA A 342 38.74 -11.37 -73.60
CA ALA A 342 37.66 -12.07 -74.30
C ALA A 342 38.02 -13.54 -74.59
N SER A 343 39.26 -13.85 -74.94
CA SER A 343 39.73 -15.24 -75.09
C SER A 343 39.84 -15.95 -73.75
N GLN A 344 40.38 -15.31 -72.71
CA GLN A 344 40.47 -15.92 -71.36
C GLN A 344 39.09 -16.20 -70.76
N VAL A 345 38.12 -15.30 -70.92
CA VAL A 345 36.74 -15.52 -70.47
C VAL A 345 36.08 -16.64 -71.28
N ARG A 346 36.28 -16.67 -72.60
CA ARG A 346 35.76 -17.73 -73.48
C ARG A 346 36.38 -19.10 -73.16
N ASP A 347 37.69 -19.18 -73.01
CA ASP A 347 38.44 -20.39 -72.68
C ASP A 347 38.12 -20.86 -71.26
N GLY A 348 37.97 -19.93 -70.31
CA GLY A 348 37.53 -20.22 -68.94
C GLY A 348 36.10 -20.78 -68.87
N LEU A 349 35.18 -20.27 -69.69
CA LEU A 349 33.82 -20.81 -69.81
C LEU A 349 33.82 -22.19 -70.49
N LEU A 350 34.61 -22.38 -71.56
CA LEU A 350 34.73 -23.66 -72.26
C LEU A 350 35.38 -24.73 -71.36
N GLN A 351 36.42 -24.37 -70.61
CA GLN A 351 37.08 -25.24 -69.65
C GLN A 351 36.19 -25.57 -68.44
N GLY A 352 35.37 -24.62 -67.98
CA GLY A 352 34.34 -24.86 -66.97
C GLY A 352 33.20 -25.78 -67.43
N SER A 353 32.85 -25.73 -68.72
CA SER A 353 31.85 -26.64 -69.32
C SER A 353 32.38 -28.03 -69.68
N ALA A 354 33.70 -28.18 -69.86
CA ALA A 354 34.33 -29.48 -70.16
C ALA A 354 34.67 -30.31 -68.91
N ILE A 355 34.51 -29.74 -67.71
CA ILE A 355 34.78 -30.38 -66.41
C ILE A 355 33.49 -30.92 -65.74
N HIS A 356 32.34 -30.86 -66.41
CA HIS A 356 31.08 -31.42 -65.94
C HIS A 356 30.59 -32.61 -66.76
#